data_AF-A0A2V8F5V5-F1
#
_entry.id   AF-A0A2V8F5V5-F1
#
_cell.length_a   1.000
_cell.length_b   1.000
_cell.length_c   1.000
_cell.angle_alpha   90.00
_cell.angle_beta   90.00
_cell.angle_gamma   90.00
#
_symmetry.space_group_name_H-M   'P 1'
#
loop_
_entity.id
_entity.type
_entity.pdbx_description
1 polymer ?
#
loop_
_entity_poly.entity_id
_entity_poly.type
_entity_poly.pdbx_seq_one_letter_code
_entity_poly.pdbx_strand_id
1 'polypeptide(L)'
;MSLTVCLSGYSFPYEGCGGHLWVYLNWALGLRGLGCRVLWLELVKPGTPAARTASGIRRLKHYLAPYGLSEAVVVGTTAGGDADVADVPGLDSAVDADLLLS
;
A
#
# COMPACT_ATOMS: atom_id res chain seq x y z
N MET A 1 21.40 -7.03 7.11
CA MET A 1 20.00 -6.70 7.45
C MET A 1 19.48 -5.78 6.35
N SER A 2 18.26 -6.01 5.87
CA SER A 2 17.63 -5.19 4.82
C SER A 2 16.68 -4.20 5.48
N LEU A 3 16.79 -2.92 5.14
CA LEU A 3 15.89 -1.86 5.62
C LEU A 3 14.46 -2.14 5.14
N THR A 4 13.49 -2.11 6.04
CA THR A 4 12.07 -2.19 5.71
C THR A 4 11.50 -0.78 5.60
N VAL A 5 11.05 -0.41 4.41
CA VAL A 5 10.45 0.89 4.12
C VAL A 5 8.96 0.73 3.89
N CYS A 6 8.15 1.40 4.69
CA CYS A 6 6.73 1.56 4.46
C CYS A 6 6.49 2.76 3.56
N LEU A 7 5.97 2.51 2.36
CA LEU A 7 5.60 3.52 1.39
C LEU A 7 4.11 3.79 1.50
N SER A 8 3.74 4.96 2.02
CA SER A 8 2.36 5.40 2.08
C SER A 8 1.95 5.98 0.73
N GLY A 9 1.27 5.16 -0.08
CA GLY A 9 0.66 5.59 -1.32
C GLY A 9 -0.74 6.17 -1.11
N TYR A 10 -1.13 7.11 -1.97
CA TYR A 10 -2.52 7.53 -2.11
C TYR A 10 -3.05 7.06 -3.47
N SER A 11 -3.23 5.75 -3.61
CA SER A 11 -3.57 5.10 -4.88
C SER A 11 -5.06 4.74 -4.99
N PHE A 12 -5.83 4.89 -3.90
CA PHE A 12 -7.26 4.60 -3.85
C PHE A 12 -8.10 5.72 -3.19
N PRO A 13 -9.36 6.04 -3.62
CA PRO A 13 -10.21 5.44 -4.65
C PRO A 13 -10.58 6.41 -5.82
N TYR A 14 -9.65 7.23 -6.31
CA TYR A 14 -9.98 8.20 -7.36
C TYR A 14 -9.59 7.70 -8.75
N GLU A 15 -10.59 7.52 -9.60
CA GLU A 15 -10.39 7.37 -11.05
C GLU A 15 -9.60 8.59 -11.55
N GLY A 16 -8.44 8.36 -12.18
CA GLY A 16 -7.56 9.42 -12.69
C GLY A 16 -6.20 9.56 -11.98
N CYS A 17 -5.96 8.90 -10.83
CA CYS A 17 -4.69 8.99 -10.10
C CYS A 17 -3.55 8.10 -10.65
N GLY A 18 -3.57 7.73 -11.95
CA GLY A 18 -2.53 6.87 -12.54
C GLY A 18 -1.11 7.45 -12.41
N GLY A 19 -0.97 8.78 -12.45
CA GLY A 19 0.30 9.46 -12.21
C GLY A 19 0.85 9.24 -10.80
N HIS A 20 -0.01 9.24 -9.78
CA HIS A 20 0.42 9.01 -8.39
C HIS A 20 0.91 7.57 -8.24
N LEU A 21 0.15 6.60 -8.75
CA LEU A 21 0.57 5.19 -8.73
C LEU A 21 1.95 5.00 -9.39
N TRP A 22 2.20 5.65 -10.53
CA TRP A 22 3.49 5.56 -11.21
C TRP A 22 4.65 6.12 -10.37
N VAL A 23 4.48 7.27 -9.71
CA VAL A 23 5.53 7.86 -8.85
C VAL A 23 5.88 6.91 -7.70
N TYR A 24 4.87 6.44 -6.96
CA TYR A 24 5.09 5.49 -5.85
C TYR A 24 5.69 4.17 -6.32
N LEU A 25 5.29 3.69 -7.51
CA LEU A 25 5.89 2.50 -8.10
C LEU A 25 7.38 2.68 -8.40
N ASN A 26 7.80 3.83 -8.94
CA ASN A 26 9.21 4.11 -9.18
C ASN A 26 10.02 4.12 -7.88
N TRP A 27 9.46 4.69 -6.81
CA TRP A 27 10.11 4.68 -5.50
C TRP A 27 10.20 3.26 -4.94
N ALA A 28 9.12 2.48 -4.98
CA ALA A 28 9.12 1.09 -4.53
C ALA A 28 10.15 0.24 -5.28
N LEU A 29 10.24 0.40 -6.61
CA LEU A 29 11.21 -0.33 -7.44
C LEU A 29 12.65 0.12 -7.14
N GLY A 30 12.89 1.43 -6.99
CA GLY A 30 14.20 1.97 -6.62
C GLY A 30 14.68 1.44 -5.27
N LEU A 31 13.81 1.48 -4.25
CA LEU A 31 14.08 0.95 -2.92
C LEU A 31 14.39 -0.55 -2.96
N ARG A 32 13.62 -1.34 -3.73
CA ARG A 32 13.91 -2.77 -3.93
C ARG A 32 15.23 -2.99 -4.65
N GLY A 33 15.57 -2.15 -5.62
CA GLY A 33 16.88 -2.17 -6.31
C GLY A 33 18.06 -1.91 -5.36
N LEU A 34 17.84 -1.12 -4.30
CA LEU A 34 18.82 -0.91 -3.22
C LEU A 34 18.82 -2.04 -2.16
N GLY A 35 18.00 -3.06 -2.33
CA GLY A 35 17.90 -4.19 -1.42
C GLY A 35 17.00 -3.95 -0.21
N CYS A 36 16.15 -2.91 -0.21
CA CYS A 36 15.15 -2.69 0.83
C CYS A 36 13.96 -3.65 0.68
N ARG A 37 13.37 -4.04 1.81
CA ARG A 37 12.01 -4.60 1.84
C ARG A 37 11.03 -3.44 1.76
N VAL A 38 10.01 -3.56 0.91
CA VAL A 38 8.97 -2.52 0.76
C VAL A 38 7.64 -3.05 1.26
N LEU A 39 6.97 -2.25 2.08
CA LEU A 39 5.55 -2.38 2.39
C LEU A 39 4.81 -1.24 1.69
N TRP A 40 3.69 -1.52 1.04
CA TRP A 40 2.87 -0.53 0.35
C TRP A 40 1.63 -0.27 1.17
N LEU A 41 1.59 0.84 1.90
CA LEU A 41 0.47 1.22 2.73
C LEU A 41 -0.55 2.04 1.94
N GLU A 42 -1.81 1.60 1.93
CA GLU A 42 -2.94 2.40 1.48
C GLU A 42 -3.83 2.77 2.67
N LEU A 43 -4.12 4.07 2.81
CA LEU A 43 -5.00 4.58 3.85
C LEU A 43 -6.39 4.86 3.29
N VAL A 44 -7.41 4.26 3.91
CA VAL A 44 -8.81 4.43 3.51
C VAL A 44 -9.54 5.35 4.49
N LYS A 45 -10.47 6.17 3.98
CA LYS A 45 -11.29 7.03 4.84
C LYS A 45 -12.25 6.17 5.67
N PRO A 46 -12.42 6.44 6.97
CA PRO A 46 -13.49 5.84 7.77
C PRO A 46 -14.85 5.99 7.09
N GLY A 47 -15.67 4.93 7.13
CA GLY A 47 -16.98 4.91 6.48
C GLY A 47 -16.95 4.64 4.97
N THR A 48 -15.78 4.41 4.36
CA THR A 48 -15.71 3.87 2.99
C THR A 48 -16.33 2.47 2.99
N PRO A 49 -17.28 2.17 2.09
CA PRO A 49 -17.91 0.85 2.05
C PRO A 49 -16.89 -0.26 1.83
N ALA A 50 -16.95 -1.33 2.63
CA ALA A 50 -16.01 -2.47 2.57
C ALA A 50 -15.87 -3.04 1.15
N ALA A 51 -16.98 -3.18 0.41
CA ALA A 51 -16.97 -3.63 -0.97
C ALA A 51 -16.17 -2.70 -1.91
N ARG A 52 -16.25 -1.38 -1.70
CA ARG A 52 -15.49 -0.39 -2.48
C ARG A 52 -14.00 -0.51 -2.15
N THR A 53 -13.67 -0.60 -0.86
CA THR A 53 -12.29 -0.79 -0.40
C THR A 53 -11.68 -2.07 -0.97
N ALA A 54 -12.36 -3.22 -0.81
CA ALA A 54 -11.91 -4.50 -1.34
C ALA A 54 -11.72 -4.50 -2.86
N SER A 55 -12.64 -3.88 -3.60
CA SER A 55 -12.50 -3.72 -5.06
C SER A 55 -11.25 -2.92 -5.44
N GLY A 56 -10.95 -1.88 -4.66
CA GLY A 56 -9.76 -1.08 -4.84
C GLY A 56 -8.46 -1.77 -4.60
N ILE A 57 -8.36 -2.43 -3.45
CA ILE A 57 -7.17 -3.18 -3.09
C ILE A 57 -6.93 -4.31 -4.09
N ARG A 58 -7.98 -4.99 -4.55
CA ARG A 58 -7.86 -5.98 -5.64
C ARG A 58 -7.30 -5.37 -6.92
N ARG A 59 -7.78 -4.19 -7.31
CA ARG A 59 -7.28 -3.48 -8.50
C ARG A 59 -5.83 -3.05 -8.33
N LEU A 60 -5.45 -2.53 -7.16
CA LEU A 60 -4.08 -2.15 -6.85
C LEU A 60 -3.15 -3.37 -6.89
N LYS A 61 -3.50 -4.46 -6.19
CA LYS A 61 -2.75 -5.73 -6.21
C LYS A 61 -2.56 -6.23 -7.64
N HIS A 62 -3.58 -6.16 -8.49
CA HIS A 62 -3.47 -6.51 -9.90
C HIS A 62 -2.42 -5.67 -10.65
N TYR A 63 -2.39 -4.34 -10.44
CA TYR A 63 -1.36 -3.48 -11.04
C TYR A 63 0.05 -3.71 -10.49
N LEU A 64 0.16 -4.10 -9.21
CA LEU A 64 1.44 -4.35 -8.55
C LEU A 64 1.99 -5.77 -8.78
N ALA A 65 1.15 -6.71 -9.24
CA ALA A 65 1.53 -8.11 -9.44
C ALA A 65 2.70 -8.31 -10.42
N PRO A 66 2.76 -7.64 -11.59
CA PRO A 66 3.89 -7.79 -12.52
C PRO A 66 5.25 -7.39 -11.92
N TYR A 67 5.23 -6.58 -10.86
CA TYR A 67 6.41 -6.10 -10.16
C TYR A 67 6.72 -6.92 -8.90
N GLY A 68 5.91 -7.93 -8.57
CA GLY A 68 6.05 -8.73 -7.36
C GLY A 68 5.73 -7.96 -6.07
N LEU A 69 4.83 -6.96 -6.15
CA LEU A 69 4.45 -6.09 -5.03
C LEU A 69 3.02 -6.32 -4.51
N SER A 70 2.28 -7.30 -5.07
CA SER A 70 0.91 -7.62 -4.63
C SER A 70 0.82 -7.94 -3.12
N GLU A 71 1.76 -8.75 -2.64
CA GLU A 71 1.79 -9.20 -1.24
C GLU A 71 2.46 -8.20 -0.30
N ALA A 72 2.97 -7.08 -0.83
CA ALA A 72 3.50 -5.99 -0.04
C ALA A 72 2.39 -5.02 0.43
N VAL A 73 1.17 -5.16 -0.07
CA VAL A 73 0.07 -4.24 0.23
C VAL A 73 -0.44 -4.42 1.65
N VAL A 74 -0.44 -3.31 2.39
CA VAL A 74 -0.96 -3.15 3.75
C VAL A 74 -2.05 -2.09 3.71
N VAL A 75 -3.11 -2.25 4.52
CA VAL A 75 -4.22 -1.30 4.52
C VAL A 75 -4.56 -0.86 5.93
N GLY A 76 -4.66 0.46 6.11
CA GLY A 76 -5.11 1.07 7.35
C GLY A 76 -6.17 2.12 7.10
N THR A 77 -6.69 2.73 8.15
CA THR A 77 -7.61 3.87 8.02
C THR A 77 -6.92 5.21 8.28
N THR A 78 -7.42 6.29 7.68
CA THR A 78 -6.90 7.64 7.95
C THR A 78 -7.18 8.12 9.38
N ALA A 79 -8.05 7.45 10.14
CA ALA A 79 -8.27 7.71 11.56
C ALA A 79 -7.37 6.85 12.47
N GLY A 80 -6.50 6.02 11.89
CA GLY A 80 -5.73 5.00 12.61
C GLY A 80 -6.46 3.66 12.68
N GLY A 81 -5.70 2.58 12.85
CA GLY A 81 -6.20 1.21 12.92
C GLY A 81 -6.48 0.55 11.56
N ASP A 82 -7.00 -0.68 11.63
CA ASP A 82 -7.17 -1.55 10.47
C ASP A 82 -8.40 -1.21 9.64
N ALA A 83 -8.26 -1.37 8.33
CA ALA A 83 -9.40 -1.33 7.42
C ALA A 83 -10.09 -2.69 7.37
N ASP A 84 -11.42 -2.68 7.22
CA ASP A 84 -12.22 -3.89 7.00
C ASP A 84 -12.03 -4.43 5.57
N VAL A 85 -10.92 -5.14 5.37
CA VAL A 85 -10.56 -5.81 4.11
C VAL A 85 -10.06 -7.21 4.43
N ALA A 86 -10.86 -8.22 4.10
CA ALA A 86 -10.49 -9.62 4.29
C ALA A 86 -9.18 -9.95 3.56
N ASP A 87 -8.35 -10.79 4.19
CA ASP A 87 -7.11 -11.36 3.65
C ASP A 87 -6.07 -10.32 3.20
N VAL A 88 -6.07 -9.13 3.82
CA VAL A 88 -5.06 -8.10 3.61
C VAL A 88 -4.47 -7.69 4.96
N PRO A 89 -3.13 -7.66 5.09
CA PRO A 89 -2.50 -7.24 6.33
C PRO A 89 -2.95 -5.84 6.77
N GLY A 90 -3.29 -5.73 8.05
CA GLY A 90 -3.61 -4.48 8.73
C GLY A 90 -2.37 -3.64 9.04
N LEU A 91 -2.59 -2.45 9.60
CA LEU A 91 -1.54 -1.46 9.90
C LEU A 91 -0.46 -2.03 10.83
N ASP A 92 -0.81 -2.97 11.71
CA ASP A 92 0.10 -3.68 12.61
C ASP A 92 1.26 -4.38 11.86
N SER A 93 1.06 -4.75 10.60
CA SER A 93 2.14 -5.35 9.79
C SER A 93 3.20 -4.34 9.30
N ALA A 94 2.91 -3.04 9.42
CA ALA A 94 3.76 -1.95 8.97
C ALA A 94 4.37 -1.11 10.12
N VAL A 95 3.94 -1.31 11.37
CA VAL A 95 4.43 -0.51 12.52
C VAL A 95 5.92 -0.74 12.81
N ASP A 96 6.43 -1.94 12.48
CA ASP A 96 7.84 -2.31 12.67
C ASP A 96 8.73 -1.88 11.47
N ALA A 97 8.21 -1.11 10.52
CA ALA A 97 9.03 -0.58 9.43
C ALA A 97 10.08 0.40 9.99
N ASP A 98 11.30 0.32 9.47
CA ASP A 98 12.40 1.18 9.87
C ASP A 98 12.20 2.64 9.42
N LEU A 99 11.40 2.84 8.34
CA LEU A 99 11.11 4.15 7.75
C LEU A 99 9.71 4.19 7.15
N LEU A 100 9.00 5.29 7.37
CA LEU A 100 7.78 5.68 6.63
C LEU A 100 8.13 6.76 5.59
N LEU A 101 7.74 6.53 4.33
CA LEU A 101 7.88 7.47 3.22
C LEU A 101 6.48 7.79 2.64
N SER A 102 6.09 9.07 2.62
CA SER A 102 4.74 9.54 2.23
C SER A 102 4.77 10.64 1.18
#